data_AF-A0A9D2NDU4-F1
#
_entry.id   AF-A0A9D2NDU4-F1
#
_cell.length_a   1.000
_cell.length_b   1.000
_cell.length_c   1.000
_cell.angle_alpha   90.00
_cell.angle_beta   90.00
_cell.angle_gamma   90.00
#
_symmetry.space_group_name_H-M   'P 1'
#
loop_
_entity.id
_entity.type
_entity.pdbx_description
1 polymer ?
#
loop_
_entity_poly.entity_id
_entity_poly.type
_entity_poly.pdbx_seq_one_letter_code
_entity_poly.pdbx_strand_id
1 'polypeptide(L)'
;MDTQRALAERYLPIFMLDEKEPFAMKAIGYTVFTCDLRSDSFPKRVISADWERTACVIEYELWFDYDIQHLYELEHVWVYVAKDGSVEKVEGSFHGKYLNQVDLDTGIVPLDESGRICLYLQPGKHAILPDPRLVRLVPQWRASCAQLAGADGVPLPEMFQDRMAVPDERTQELVHRYIRKRFSFEPSLRFRPFFPERSLPEKELLLPWEKLKESVPGRLEAELARIREEEEDAEGVSS
;
A
#
# COMPACT_ATOMS: atom_id res chain seq x y z
N MET A 1 5.73 -14.55 25.46
CA MET A 1 4.87 -13.62 24.72
C MET A 1 5.68 -13.16 23.52
N ASP A 2 5.17 -13.37 22.32
CA ASP A 2 5.82 -12.87 21.11
C ASP A 2 5.82 -11.34 21.15
N THR A 3 6.88 -10.71 20.68
CA THR A 3 6.91 -9.25 20.53
C THR A 3 5.92 -8.84 19.45
N GLN A 4 5.42 -7.60 19.47
CA GLN A 4 4.53 -7.10 18.40
C GLN A 4 5.14 -7.28 17.00
N ARG A 5 6.47 -7.14 16.90
CA ARG A 5 7.22 -7.38 15.66
C ARG A 5 7.14 -8.85 15.23
N ALA A 6 7.37 -9.80 16.14
CA ALA A 6 7.29 -11.22 15.82
C ALA A 6 5.88 -11.65 15.38
N LEU A 7 4.83 -11.05 15.96
CA LEU A 7 3.46 -11.23 15.48
C LEU A 7 3.29 -10.66 14.06
N ALA A 8 3.76 -9.44 13.82
CA ALA A 8 3.68 -8.81 12.51
C ALA A 8 4.44 -9.62 11.43
N GLU A 9 5.61 -10.16 11.73
CA GLU A 9 6.38 -11.03 10.81
C GLU A 9 5.64 -12.34 10.51
N ARG A 10 5.06 -12.96 11.54
CA ARG A 10 4.39 -14.27 11.42
C ARG A 10 3.14 -14.22 10.54
N TYR A 11 2.35 -13.16 10.63
CA TYR A 11 1.08 -13.03 9.92
C TYR A 11 1.16 -12.12 8.69
N LEU A 12 2.37 -11.72 8.28
CA LEU A 12 2.58 -10.86 7.12
C LEU A 12 2.06 -11.54 5.85
N PRO A 13 1.13 -10.92 5.10
CA PRO A 13 0.66 -11.48 3.84
C PRO A 13 1.75 -11.51 2.77
N ILE A 14 1.54 -12.40 1.79
CA ILE A 14 2.22 -12.33 0.50
C ILE A 14 1.40 -11.42 -0.40
N PHE A 15 2.09 -10.52 -1.10
CA PHE A 15 1.47 -9.60 -2.04
C PHE A 15 1.76 -10.04 -3.47
N MET A 16 0.72 -10.27 -4.25
CA MET A 16 0.78 -10.62 -5.65
C MET A 16 0.78 -9.32 -6.45
N LEU A 17 1.92 -9.00 -7.08
CA LEU A 17 2.11 -7.78 -7.89
C LEU A 17 2.03 -8.13 -9.37
N ASP A 18 1.48 -7.23 -10.20
CA ASP A 18 1.54 -7.39 -11.65
C ASP A 18 3.00 -7.50 -12.10
N GLU A 19 3.30 -8.38 -13.04
CA GLU A 19 4.66 -8.56 -13.57
C GLU A 19 5.26 -7.27 -14.15
N LYS A 20 4.41 -6.35 -14.60
CA LYS A 20 4.79 -5.07 -15.19
C LYS A 20 4.62 -3.88 -14.25
N GLU A 21 4.30 -4.12 -12.98
CA GLU A 21 4.17 -3.07 -11.98
C GLU A 21 5.50 -2.27 -11.90
N PRO A 22 5.51 -0.96 -12.23
CA PRO A 22 6.71 -0.13 -12.13
C PRO A 22 7.10 0.18 -10.69
N PHE A 23 6.18 0.07 -9.72
CA PHE A 23 6.43 0.50 -8.36
C PHE A 23 6.85 -0.65 -7.44
N ALA A 24 7.94 -0.42 -6.71
CA ALA A 24 8.39 -1.32 -5.67
C ALA A 24 7.82 -0.88 -4.32
N MET A 25 7.35 -1.83 -3.52
CA MET A 25 7.02 -1.58 -2.11
C MET A 25 8.30 -1.25 -1.35
N LYS A 26 8.32 -0.11 -0.67
CA LYS A 26 9.53 0.45 -0.05
C LYS A 26 9.58 0.29 1.46
N ALA A 27 8.42 0.14 2.10
CA ALA A 27 8.29 -0.14 3.53
C ALA A 27 6.90 -0.73 3.85
N ILE A 28 6.79 -1.37 5.00
CA ILE A 28 5.57 -1.89 5.60
C ILE A 28 5.56 -1.43 7.06
N GLY A 29 4.59 -0.59 7.39
CA GLY A 29 4.24 -0.25 8.76
C GLY A 29 3.48 -1.41 9.42
N TYR A 30 3.53 -1.47 10.75
CA TYR A 30 2.58 -2.30 11.48
C TYR A 30 2.10 -1.65 12.78
N THR A 31 0.84 -1.92 13.11
CA THR A 31 0.22 -1.65 14.41
C THR A 31 -0.51 -2.90 14.91
N VAL A 32 -0.29 -3.28 16.17
CA VAL A 32 -0.97 -4.44 16.78
C VAL A 32 -2.00 -3.97 17.80
N PHE A 33 -3.27 -4.26 17.51
CA PHE A 33 -4.42 -3.95 18.35
C PHE A 33 -4.80 -5.14 19.22
N THR A 34 -5.05 -4.89 20.50
CA THR A 34 -5.56 -5.88 21.47
C THR A 34 -6.84 -5.43 22.17
N CYS A 35 -7.39 -4.30 21.72
CA CYS A 35 -8.64 -3.71 22.17
C CYS A 35 -9.17 -2.75 21.09
N ASP A 36 -10.41 -2.30 21.26
CA ASP A 36 -11.00 -1.32 20.35
C ASP A 36 -10.20 -0.01 20.37
N LEU A 37 -9.73 0.41 19.20
CA LEU A 37 -8.96 1.65 19.04
C LEU A 37 -9.16 2.23 17.65
N ARG A 38 -9.14 3.56 17.56
CA ARG A 38 -9.12 4.26 16.29
C ARG A 38 -7.78 4.01 15.60
N SER A 39 -7.79 3.65 14.31
CA SER A 39 -6.56 3.55 13.52
C SER A 39 -5.96 4.96 13.35
N ASP A 40 -4.66 5.08 13.58
CA ASP A 40 -3.92 6.34 13.39
C ASP A 40 -3.58 6.56 11.90
N SER A 41 -3.25 5.48 11.17
CA SER A 41 -2.95 5.50 9.74
C SER A 41 -4.22 5.59 8.86
N PHE A 42 -5.34 5.07 9.35
CA PHE A 42 -6.66 5.13 8.70
C PHE A 42 -7.73 5.75 9.63
N PRO A 43 -7.73 7.07 9.88
CA PRO A 43 -8.56 7.72 10.91
C PRO A 43 -10.07 7.60 10.73
N LYS A 44 -10.57 7.19 9.55
CA LYS A 44 -11.99 6.96 9.32
C LYS A 44 -12.50 5.65 9.94
N ARG A 45 -11.61 4.85 10.53
CA ARG A 45 -11.92 3.50 11.03
C ARG A 45 -11.57 3.36 12.51
N VAL A 46 -12.46 2.69 13.22
CA VAL A 46 -12.20 2.11 14.54
C VAL A 46 -11.96 0.62 14.33
N ILE A 47 -10.81 0.12 14.77
CA ILE A 47 -10.51 -1.31 14.80
C ILE A 47 -11.27 -1.90 15.98
N SER A 48 -12.15 -2.85 15.70
CA SER A 48 -12.94 -3.57 16.70
C SER A 48 -13.05 -5.03 16.32
N ALA A 49 -13.11 -5.90 17.32
CA ALA A 49 -13.17 -7.35 17.18
C ALA A 49 -13.94 -7.97 18.36
N ASP A 50 -14.30 -9.25 18.23
CA ASP A 50 -14.73 -10.06 19.37
C ASP A 50 -13.49 -10.48 20.19
N TRP A 51 -13.06 -9.64 21.13
CA TRP A 51 -11.85 -9.89 21.94
C TRP A 51 -11.95 -11.11 22.87
N GLU A 52 -13.13 -11.73 23.01
CA GLU A 52 -13.25 -13.03 23.67
C GLU A 52 -12.66 -14.15 22.80
N ARG A 53 -12.66 -13.98 21.48
CA ARG A 53 -12.17 -14.96 20.49
C ARG A 53 -10.90 -14.51 19.76
N THR A 54 -10.80 -13.22 19.46
CA THR A 54 -9.68 -12.59 18.76
C THR A 54 -8.58 -12.21 19.77
N ALA A 55 -7.36 -12.67 19.53
CA ALA A 55 -6.19 -12.32 20.33
C ALA A 55 -5.63 -10.94 19.95
N CYS A 56 -5.57 -10.66 18.65
CA CYS A 56 -5.13 -9.36 18.15
C CYS A 56 -5.67 -9.10 16.73
N VAL A 57 -5.63 -7.83 16.34
CA VAL A 57 -5.73 -7.40 14.95
C VAL A 57 -4.42 -6.73 14.59
N ILE A 58 -3.83 -7.11 13.46
CA ILE A 58 -2.60 -6.51 12.95
C ILE A 58 -2.97 -5.67 11.74
N GLU A 59 -2.74 -4.37 11.83
CA GLU A 59 -2.79 -3.45 10.70
C GLU A 59 -1.40 -3.36 10.08
N TYR A 60 -1.34 -3.47 8.76
CA TYR A 60 -0.14 -3.28 7.96
C TYR A 60 -0.34 -2.10 7.03
N GLU A 61 0.59 -1.15 7.04
CA GLU A 61 0.60 -0.01 6.13
C GLU A 61 1.63 -0.20 5.02
N LEU A 62 1.18 -0.44 3.78
CA LEU A 62 2.03 -0.71 2.63
C LEU A 62 2.44 0.60 1.98
N TRP A 63 3.72 0.94 2.08
CA TRP A 63 4.27 2.18 1.53
C TRP A 63 4.85 1.97 0.13
N PHE A 64 4.34 2.78 -0.80
CA PHE A 64 4.89 2.98 -2.14
C PHE A 64 5.19 4.47 -2.31
N ASP A 65 6.29 4.78 -2.99
CA ASP A 65 6.59 6.18 -3.29
C ASP A 65 5.56 6.78 -4.27
N TYR A 66 4.89 5.93 -5.06
CA TYR A 66 3.91 6.32 -6.08
C TYR A 66 2.72 5.37 -6.09
N ASP A 67 1.54 5.93 -6.33
CA ASP A 67 0.47 5.31 -7.11
C ASP A 67 0.63 5.75 -8.58
N ILE A 68 0.08 5.00 -9.54
CA ILE A 68 0.16 5.39 -10.95
C ILE A 68 -0.54 6.72 -11.23
N GLN A 69 -1.47 7.15 -10.37
CA GLN A 69 -2.13 8.45 -10.51
C GLN A 69 -1.46 9.57 -9.72
N HIS A 70 -0.64 9.27 -8.70
CA HIS A 70 -0.06 10.30 -7.84
C HIS A 70 1.20 9.86 -7.08
N LEU A 71 2.03 10.83 -6.70
CA LEU A 71 3.13 10.63 -5.77
C LEU A 71 2.57 10.40 -4.36
N TYR A 72 3.17 9.55 -3.53
CA TYR A 72 2.66 9.08 -2.22
C TYR A 72 1.49 8.09 -2.33
N GLU A 73 1.64 6.90 -1.74
CA GLU A 73 0.55 5.95 -1.51
C GLU A 73 0.75 5.18 -0.20
N LEU A 74 -0.37 4.94 0.49
CA LEU A 74 -0.42 4.18 1.73
C LEU A 74 -1.67 3.29 1.76
N GLU A 75 -1.47 2.01 1.50
CA GLU A 75 -2.54 1.02 1.54
C GLU A 75 -2.50 0.22 2.83
N HIS A 76 -3.62 -0.39 3.19
CA HIS A 76 -3.83 -0.99 4.51
C HIS A 76 -4.33 -2.41 4.39
N VAL A 77 -3.78 -3.31 5.20
CA VAL A 77 -4.32 -4.66 5.41
C VAL A 77 -4.54 -4.89 6.89
N TRP A 78 -5.69 -5.44 7.26
CA TRP A 78 -6.02 -5.82 8.63
C TRP A 78 -6.17 -7.33 8.73
N VAL A 79 -5.36 -7.96 9.58
CA VAL A 79 -5.38 -9.40 9.84
C VAL A 79 -5.90 -9.66 11.25
N TYR A 80 -7.03 -10.36 11.36
CA TYR A 80 -7.65 -10.71 12.63
C TYR A 80 -7.21 -12.12 13.03
N VAL A 81 -6.51 -12.21 14.16
CA VAL A 81 -5.91 -13.46 14.65
C VAL A 81 -6.66 -13.96 15.88
N ALA A 82 -7.15 -15.19 15.83
CA ALA A 82 -7.85 -15.84 16.93
C ALA A 82 -6.89 -16.19 18.08
N LYS A 83 -7.44 -16.51 19.26
CA LYS A 83 -6.68 -16.98 20.43
C LYS A 83 -5.95 -18.30 20.22
N ASP A 84 -6.35 -19.12 19.25
CA ASP A 84 -5.64 -20.34 18.87
C ASP A 84 -4.53 -20.09 17.80
N GLY A 85 -4.38 -18.85 17.34
CA GLY A 85 -3.42 -18.44 16.31
C GLY A 85 -3.88 -18.63 14.87
N SER A 86 -5.12 -19.05 14.63
CA SER A 86 -5.71 -19.06 13.29
C SER A 86 -6.09 -17.65 12.82
N VAL A 87 -6.17 -17.44 11.51
CA VAL A 87 -6.62 -16.17 10.92
C VAL A 87 -8.13 -16.27 10.68
N GLU A 88 -8.92 -15.46 11.39
CA GLU A 88 -10.40 -15.50 11.29
C GLU A 88 -10.92 -14.63 10.15
N LYS A 89 -10.22 -13.52 9.87
CA LYS A 89 -10.66 -12.51 8.92
C LYS A 89 -9.46 -11.71 8.42
N VAL A 90 -9.52 -11.33 7.14
CA VAL A 90 -8.59 -10.37 6.55
C VAL A 90 -9.41 -9.29 5.85
N GLU A 91 -9.04 -8.04 6.02
CA GLU A 91 -9.56 -6.91 5.26
C GLU A 91 -8.42 -6.16 4.58
N GLY A 92 -8.72 -5.51 3.46
CA GLY A 92 -7.75 -4.72 2.70
C GLY A 92 -8.40 -3.44 2.21
N SER A 93 -7.64 -2.36 2.15
CA SER A 93 -8.09 -1.06 1.65
C SER A 93 -8.44 -1.12 0.16
N PHE A 94 -9.43 -0.31 -0.23
CA PHE A 94 -9.93 -0.25 -1.59
C PHE A 94 -10.56 1.13 -1.84
N HIS A 95 -9.81 2.06 -2.43
CA HIS A 95 -10.28 3.39 -2.86
C HIS A 95 -11.06 4.15 -1.77
N GLY A 96 -10.46 4.29 -0.59
CA GLY A 96 -11.06 4.98 0.56
C GLY A 96 -12.12 4.15 1.33
N LYS A 97 -12.39 2.92 0.89
CA LYS A 97 -13.13 1.89 1.62
C LYS A 97 -12.18 0.75 1.99
N TYR A 98 -12.74 -0.33 2.50
CA TYR A 98 -12.05 -1.60 2.72
C TYR A 98 -12.98 -2.76 2.40
N LEU A 99 -12.40 -3.87 1.97
CA LEU A 99 -13.10 -5.08 1.56
C LEU A 99 -12.62 -6.27 2.39
N ASN A 100 -13.55 -7.18 2.68
CA ASN A 100 -13.18 -8.51 3.17
C ASN A 100 -12.38 -9.23 2.09
N GLN A 101 -11.25 -9.78 2.49
CA GLN A 101 -10.36 -10.53 1.61
C GLN A 101 -10.72 -12.01 1.77
N VAL A 102 -11.56 -12.49 0.87
CA VAL A 102 -12.08 -13.87 0.87
C VAL A 102 -11.89 -14.51 -0.50
N ASP A 103 -11.55 -15.79 -0.51
CA ASP A 103 -11.64 -16.63 -1.69
C ASP A 103 -13.09 -16.62 -2.22
N LEU A 104 -13.24 -16.38 -3.52
CA LEU A 104 -14.56 -16.10 -4.11
C LEU A 104 -15.45 -17.33 -4.21
N ASP A 105 -14.87 -18.53 -4.14
CA ASP A 105 -15.59 -19.79 -4.30
C ASP A 105 -15.98 -20.38 -2.92
N THR A 106 -15.16 -20.14 -1.90
CA THR A 106 -15.33 -20.73 -0.56
C THR A 106 -15.75 -19.72 0.51
N GLY A 107 -15.51 -18.42 0.30
CA GLY A 107 -15.83 -17.36 1.25
C GLY A 107 -14.93 -17.29 2.49
N ILE A 108 -13.84 -18.08 2.52
CA ILE A 108 -12.85 -18.06 3.61
C ILE A 108 -11.61 -17.23 3.23
N VAL A 109 -10.72 -16.95 4.18
CA VAL A 109 -9.48 -16.20 3.92
C VAL A 109 -8.63 -16.90 2.84
N PRO A 110 -8.13 -16.19 1.81
CA PRO A 110 -7.31 -16.79 0.76
C PRO A 110 -5.92 -17.14 1.30
N LEU A 111 -5.64 -18.42 1.45
CA LEU A 111 -4.36 -18.94 1.92
C LEU A 111 -3.62 -19.68 0.78
N ASP A 112 -2.29 -19.54 0.72
CA ASP A 112 -1.44 -20.36 -0.14
C ASP A 112 -1.32 -21.80 0.40
N GLU A 113 -0.65 -22.68 -0.36
CA GLU A 113 -0.44 -24.09 0.04
C GLU A 113 0.33 -24.25 1.37
N SER A 114 1.05 -23.20 1.80
CA SER A 114 1.78 -23.15 3.08
C SER A 114 0.97 -22.51 4.21
N GLY A 115 -0.28 -22.11 3.97
CA GLY A 115 -1.15 -21.46 4.94
C GLY A 115 -0.90 -19.97 5.12
N ARG A 116 -0.17 -19.30 4.21
CA ARG A 116 0.07 -17.85 4.26
C ARG A 116 -1.02 -17.09 3.51
N ILE A 117 -1.42 -15.94 4.03
CA ILE A 117 -2.41 -15.07 3.40
C ILE A 117 -1.86 -14.59 2.05
N CYS A 118 -2.66 -14.73 0.99
CA CYS A 118 -2.29 -14.32 -0.36
C CYS A 118 -3.25 -13.24 -0.86
N LEU A 119 -2.75 -12.04 -1.10
CA LEU A 119 -3.53 -10.88 -1.54
C LEU A 119 -2.96 -10.33 -2.83
N TYR A 120 -3.81 -9.73 -3.66
CA TYR A 120 -3.44 -9.13 -4.93
C TYR A 120 -3.47 -7.62 -4.81
N LEU A 121 -2.41 -6.95 -5.28
CA LEU A 121 -2.45 -5.51 -5.48
C LEU A 121 -2.99 -5.26 -6.88
N GLN A 122 -3.97 -4.36 -6.98
CA GLN A 122 -4.41 -3.91 -8.29
C GLN A 122 -3.20 -3.30 -9.06
N PRO A 123 -3.06 -3.53 -10.38
CA PRO A 123 -1.94 -2.96 -11.13
C PRO A 123 -2.04 -1.44 -11.21
N GLY A 124 -0.93 -0.76 -10.96
CA GLY A 124 -0.78 0.69 -10.95
C GLY A 124 -1.53 1.39 -9.82
N LYS A 125 -2.59 0.78 -9.30
CA LYS A 125 -3.44 1.27 -8.23
C LYS A 125 -3.36 0.33 -7.07
N HIS A 126 -3.02 0.80 -5.88
CA HIS A 126 -2.64 -0.14 -4.83
C HIS A 126 -3.81 -0.73 -4.01
N ALA A 127 -5.04 -0.69 -4.54
CA ALA A 127 -6.17 -1.32 -3.87
C ALA A 127 -5.93 -2.84 -3.66
N ILE A 128 -6.29 -3.32 -2.48
CA ILE A 128 -6.10 -4.72 -2.05
C ILE A 128 -7.29 -5.57 -2.49
N LEU A 129 -7.00 -6.62 -3.25
CA LEU A 129 -7.99 -7.55 -3.80
C LEU A 129 -7.72 -8.99 -3.34
N PRO A 130 -8.77 -9.78 -3.08
CA PRO A 130 -8.59 -11.19 -2.74
C PRO A 130 -8.33 -12.07 -3.98
N ASP A 131 -8.65 -11.58 -5.18
CA ASP A 131 -8.58 -12.36 -6.41
C ASP A 131 -8.29 -11.43 -7.62
N PRO A 132 -7.39 -11.81 -8.54
CA PRO A 132 -6.99 -10.97 -9.68
C PRO A 132 -8.11 -10.75 -10.69
N ARG A 133 -9.13 -11.62 -10.73
CA ARG A 133 -10.33 -11.46 -11.59
C ARG A 133 -11.07 -10.16 -11.28
N LEU A 134 -10.98 -9.70 -10.02
CA LEU A 134 -11.69 -8.50 -9.55
C LEU A 134 -11.09 -7.19 -10.09
N VAL A 135 -9.85 -7.19 -10.57
CA VAL A 135 -9.21 -6.00 -11.18
C VAL A 135 -10.10 -5.43 -12.29
N ARG A 136 -10.75 -6.30 -13.07
CA ARG A 136 -11.59 -5.90 -14.21
C ARG A 136 -12.92 -5.24 -13.81
N LEU A 137 -13.32 -5.36 -12.54
CA LEU A 137 -14.52 -4.71 -12.03
C LEU A 137 -14.26 -3.24 -11.70
N VAL A 138 -13.00 -2.84 -11.52
CA VAL A 138 -12.63 -1.47 -11.18
C VAL A 138 -12.74 -0.58 -12.42
N PRO A 139 -13.56 0.49 -12.39
CA PRO A 139 -13.65 1.39 -13.52
C PRO A 139 -12.28 1.97 -13.89
N GLN A 140 -12.02 2.06 -15.20
CA GLN A 140 -10.81 2.70 -15.71
C GLN A 140 -9.48 2.04 -15.27
N TRP A 141 -9.50 0.81 -14.74
CA TRP A 141 -8.29 0.12 -14.23
C TRP A 141 -7.12 0.16 -15.22
N ARG A 142 -7.39 -0.01 -16.53
CA ARG A 142 -6.38 0.08 -17.59
C ARG A 142 -6.00 1.52 -17.94
N ALA A 143 -6.98 2.44 -18.01
CA ALA A 143 -6.73 3.83 -18.37
C ALA A 143 -5.94 4.59 -17.27
N SER A 144 -6.16 4.23 -16.00
CA SER A 144 -5.34 4.68 -14.86
C SER A 144 -3.86 4.39 -15.06
N CYS A 145 -3.53 3.23 -15.64
CA CYS A 145 -2.14 2.86 -15.89
C CYS A 145 -1.49 3.58 -17.07
N ALA A 146 -2.24 4.36 -17.86
CA ALA A 146 -1.76 5.01 -19.07
C ALA A 146 -2.30 6.45 -19.22
N GLN A 147 -3.50 6.62 -19.79
CA GLN A 147 -4.01 7.95 -20.15
C GLN A 147 -4.30 8.86 -18.95
N LEU A 148 -4.46 8.28 -17.76
CA LEU A 148 -4.73 8.99 -16.51
C LEU A 148 -3.57 8.87 -15.51
N ALA A 149 -2.41 8.37 -15.95
CA ALA A 149 -1.23 8.31 -15.11
C ALA A 149 -0.80 9.73 -14.71
N GLY A 150 -0.52 9.92 -13.42
CA GLY A 150 -0.18 11.21 -12.82
C GLY A 150 -1.34 12.19 -12.65
N ALA A 151 -2.59 11.82 -12.96
CA ALA A 151 -3.72 12.76 -12.99
C ALA A 151 -3.99 13.48 -11.66
N ASP A 152 -3.59 12.90 -10.53
CA ASP A 152 -3.86 13.41 -9.18
C ASP A 152 -2.63 14.09 -8.54
N GLY A 153 -1.48 14.09 -9.24
CA GLY A 153 -0.27 14.83 -8.85
C GLY A 153 0.28 14.42 -7.48
N VAL A 154 0.20 15.31 -6.49
CA VAL A 154 0.65 15.08 -5.11
C VAL A 154 -0.54 15.22 -4.16
N PRO A 155 -1.05 14.13 -3.56
CA PRO A 155 -1.99 14.17 -2.47
C PRO A 155 -1.23 14.56 -1.22
N LEU A 156 -1.73 15.55 -0.49
CA LEU A 156 -1.23 15.87 0.85
C LEU A 156 -2.24 15.37 1.88
N PRO A 157 -2.02 14.19 2.50
CA PRO A 157 -2.88 13.69 3.55
C PRO A 157 -2.99 14.70 4.69
N GLU A 158 -4.18 14.80 5.28
CA GLU A 158 -4.47 15.74 6.37
C GLU A 158 -3.45 15.64 7.51
N MET A 159 -3.01 14.43 7.86
CA MET A 159 -2.03 14.17 8.92
C MET A 159 -0.63 14.77 8.68
N PHE A 160 -0.32 15.21 7.45
CA PHE A 160 0.96 15.82 7.09
C PHE A 160 0.86 17.30 6.72
N GLN A 161 -0.33 17.90 6.77
CA GLN A 161 -0.52 19.32 6.40
C GLN A 161 0.23 20.29 7.30
N ASP A 162 0.44 19.94 8.57
CA ASP A 162 1.24 20.76 9.51
C ASP A 162 2.76 20.58 9.32
N ARG A 163 3.18 19.56 8.56
CA ARG A 163 4.59 19.18 8.38
C ARG A 163 5.12 19.48 6.98
N MET A 164 4.25 19.75 6.02
CA MET A 164 4.60 19.95 4.62
C MET A 164 3.77 21.06 3.99
N ALA A 165 4.40 21.83 3.09
CA ALA A 165 3.68 22.83 2.32
C ALA A 165 2.70 22.16 1.34
N VAL A 166 1.51 22.75 1.19
CA VAL A 166 0.55 22.34 0.17
C VAL A 166 1.20 22.49 -1.21
N PRO A 167 1.26 21.42 -2.04
CA PRO A 167 1.86 21.50 -3.37
C PRO A 167 1.13 22.52 -4.25
N ASP A 168 1.89 23.43 -4.87
CA ASP A 168 1.37 24.41 -5.81
C ASP A 168 1.03 23.78 -7.17
N GLU A 169 0.28 24.51 -8.02
CA GLU A 169 -0.13 24.02 -9.34
C GLU A 169 1.06 23.60 -10.21
N ARG A 170 2.20 24.30 -10.09
CA ARG A 170 3.43 23.95 -10.81
C ARG A 170 3.96 22.59 -10.36
N THR A 171 3.98 22.31 -9.05
CA THR A 171 4.40 21.02 -8.50
C THR A 171 3.42 19.92 -8.89
N GLN A 172 2.12 20.18 -8.83
CA GLN A 172 1.09 19.22 -9.27
C GLN A 172 1.29 18.79 -10.72
N GLU A 173 1.46 19.77 -11.62
CA GLU A 173 1.66 19.55 -13.05
C GLU A 173 3.03 18.89 -13.35
N LEU A 174 4.08 19.25 -12.62
CA LEU A 174 5.40 18.60 -12.73
C LEU A 174 5.30 17.10 -12.43
N VAL A 175 4.67 16.74 -11.30
CA VAL A 175 4.51 15.35 -10.87
C VAL A 175 3.60 14.58 -11.83
N HIS A 176 2.51 15.18 -12.30
CA HIS A 176 1.66 14.58 -13.33
C HIS A 176 2.49 14.15 -14.54
N ARG A 177 3.22 15.10 -15.16
CA ARG A 177 4.01 14.80 -16.36
C ARG A 177 5.09 13.76 -16.09
N TYR A 178 5.78 13.85 -14.95
CA TYR A 178 6.82 12.90 -14.57
C TYR A 178 6.27 11.47 -14.52
N ILE A 179 5.18 11.26 -13.77
CA ILE A 179 4.56 9.93 -13.61
C ILE A 179 4.07 9.42 -14.96
N ARG A 180 3.36 10.26 -15.73
CA ARG A 180 2.84 9.89 -17.04
C ARG A 180 3.94 9.46 -18.01
N LYS A 181 5.05 10.18 -18.04
CA LYS A 181 6.16 9.93 -18.96
C LYS A 181 6.97 8.69 -18.57
N ARG A 182 7.21 8.47 -17.28
CA ARG A 182 8.13 7.41 -16.79
C ARG A 182 7.43 6.09 -16.46
N PHE A 183 6.22 6.15 -15.91
CA PHE A 183 5.60 4.99 -15.27
C PHE A 183 4.37 4.45 -15.99
N SER A 184 3.84 5.16 -17.01
CA SER A 184 2.73 4.62 -17.81
C SER A 184 3.07 3.24 -18.36
N PHE A 185 2.15 2.29 -18.18
CA PHE A 185 2.33 0.91 -18.59
C PHE A 185 1.00 0.24 -18.96
N GLU A 186 1.11 -0.93 -19.57
CA GLU A 186 -0.04 -1.77 -19.91
C GLU A 186 -0.02 -3.02 -19.01
N PRO A 187 -0.91 -3.12 -18.00
CA PRO A 187 -0.91 -4.21 -17.04
C PRO A 187 -0.98 -5.58 -17.73
N SER A 188 -0.20 -6.53 -17.22
CA SER A 188 -0.17 -7.88 -17.77
C SER A 188 -1.33 -8.75 -17.26
N LEU A 189 -1.87 -8.43 -16.08
CA LEU A 189 -2.76 -9.27 -15.27
C LEU A 189 -2.17 -10.65 -14.98
N ARG A 190 -0.85 -10.79 -15.08
CA ARG A 190 -0.09 -11.91 -14.54
C ARG A 190 0.61 -11.41 -13.30
N PHE A 191 0.52 -12.19 -12.24
CA PHE A 191 0.97 -11.77 -10.94
C PHE A 191 2.13 -12.63 -10.47
N ARG A 192 3.12 -11.98 -9.87
CA ARG A 192 4.26 -12.62 -9.22
C ARG A 192 4.21 -12.33 -7.71
N PRO A 193 4.61 -13.30 -6.87
CA PRO A 193 4.65 -13.07 -5.45
C PRO A 193 5.78 -12.11 -5.10
N PHE A 194 5.46 -11.11 -4.31
CA PHE A 194 6.39 -10.28 -3.57
C PHE A 194 6.42 -10.79 -2.13
N PHE A 195 7.62 -11.16 -1.69
CA PHE A 195 7.92 -11.61 -0.34
C PHE A 195 8.64 -10.47 0.37
N PRO A 196 7.95 -9.68 1.20
CA PRO A 196 8.57 -8.56 1.89
C PRO A 196 9.84 -8.97 2.65
N GLU A 197 9.78 -10.09 3.36
CA GLU A 197 10.86 -10.61 4.20
C GLU A 197 12.15 -10.95 3.43
N ARG A 198 12.09 -11.04 2.09
CA ARG A 198 13.21 -11.44 1.22
C ARG A 198 13.82 -10.29 0.42
N SER A 199 13.20 -9.11 0.42
CA SER A 199 13.43 -8.09 -0.61
C SER A 199 14.31 -6.91 -0.17
N LEU A 200 14.52 -6.70 1.14
CA LEU A 200 15.39 -5.69 1.75
C LEU A 200 15.91 -6.21 3.12
N PRO A 201 16.86 -5.54 3.79
CA PRO A 201 17.20 -5.90 5.17
C PRO A 201 15.92 -5.91 6.02
N GLU A 202 15.65 -7.03 6.71
CA GLU A 202 14.43 -7.28 7.48
C GLU A 202 14.08 -6.15 8.48
N LYS A 203 15.09 -5.39 8.92
CA LYS A 203 14.91 -4.26 9.83
C LYS A 203 14.42 -2.97 9.17
N GLU A 204 14.53 -2.84 7.85
CA GLU A 204 14.19 -1.63 7.12
C GLU A 204 12.83 -1.72 6.43
N LEU A 205 12.39 -2.93 6.06
CA LEU A 205 11.11 -3.11 5.40
C LEU A 205 9.94 -3.18 6.38
N LEU A 206 10.04 -3.92 7.50
CA LEU A 206 8.94 -4.04 8.47
C LEU A 206 9.24 -3.23 9.74
N LEU A 207 8.46 -2.17 9.96
CA LEU A 207 8.68 -1.17 10.99
C LEU A 207 7.38 -0.87 11.76
N PRO A 208 7.44 -0.50 13.05
CA PRO A 208 6.27 0.07 13.72
C PRO A 208 5.74 1.28 12.94
N TRP A 209 4.41 1.41 12.86
CA TRP A 209 3.75 2.50 12.12
C TRP A 209 4.31 3.89 12.46
N GLU A 210 4.52 4.18 13.75
CA GLU A 210 5.08 5.48 14.19
C GLU A 210 6.40 5.83 13.50
N LYS A 211 7.30 4.85 13.30
CA LYS A 211 8.57 5.08 12.61
C LYS A 211 8.38 5.33 11.11
N LEU A 212 7.45 4.61 10.49
CA LEU A 212 7.13 4.82 9.08
C LEU A 212 6.53 6.22 8.89
N LYS A 213 5.52 6.58 9.70
CA LYS A 213 4.86 7.89 9.74
C LYS A 213 5.83 9.05 9.94
N GLU A 214 6.82 8.89 10.83
CA GLU A 214 7.87 9.89 11.03
C GLU A 214 8.70 10.14 9.76
N SER A 215 8.98 9.07 9.00
CA SER A 215 9.81 9.12 7.77
C SER A 215 9.09 9.66 6.53
N VAL A 216 7.75 9.63 6.51
CA VAL A 216 6.94 9.98 5.33
C VAL A 216 7.28 11.36 4.75
N PRO A 217 7.29 12.46 5.53
CA PRO A 217 7.57 13.78 4.94
C PRO A 217 8.94 13.87 4.27
N GLY A 218 9.97 13.31 4.91
CA GLY A 218 11.32 13.30 4.34
C GLY A 218 11.43 12.45 3.07
N ARG A 219 10.69 11.33 2.99
CA ARG A 219 10.59 10.53 1.75
C ARG A 219 9.94 11.31 0.63
N LEU A 220 8.83 11.99 0.91
CA LEU A 220 8.09 12.76 -0.08
C LEU A 220 8.89 13.97 -0.58
N GLU A 221 9.57 14.68 0.32
CA GLU A 221 10.48 15.78 -0.04
C GLU A 221 11.65 15.30 -0.92
N ALA A 222 12.25 14.15 -0.59
CA ALA A 222 13.33 13.56 -1.38
C ALA A 222 12.87 13.16 -2.78
N GLU A 223 11.69 12.54 -2.91
CA GLU A 223 11.13 12.20 -4.23
C GLU A 223 10.80 13.44 -5.05
N LEU A 224 10.22 14.48 -4.43
CA LEU A 224 9.96 15.76 -5.11
C LEU A 224 11.25 16.44 -5.58
N ALA A 225 12.31 16.40 -4.78
CA ALA A 225 13.62 16.93 -5.17
C ALA A 225 14.19 16.16 -6.37
N ARG A 226 14.12 14.82 -6.34
CA ARG A 226 14.57 13.97 -7.45
C ARG A 226 13.79 14.25 -8.74
N ILE A 227 12.48 14.38 -8.65
CA ILE A 227 11.62 14.71 -9.81
C ILE A 227 12.04 16.04 -10.44
N ARG A 228 12.34 17.06 -9.63
CA ARG A 228 12.78 18.37 -10.13
C ARG A 228 14.12 18.29 -10.84
N GLU A 229 15.11 17.66 -10.21
CA GLU A 229 16.45 17.47 -10.79
C GLU A 229 16.39 16.73 -12.13
N GLU A 230 15.66 15.62 -12.18
CA GLU A 230 15.55 14.81 -13.38
C GLU A 230 14.78 15.50 -14.54
N GLU A 231 13.86 16.42 -14.24
CA GLU A 231 13.15 17.18 -15.27
C GLU A 231 13.97 18.39 -15.74
N GLU A 232 14.73 19.05 -14.86
CA GLU A 232 15.67 20.11 -15.23
C GLU A 232 16.77 19.59 -16.17
N ASP A 233 17.34 18.41 -15.86
CA ASP A 233 18.32 17.74 -16.72
C ASP A 233 17.75 17.38 -18.11
N ALA A 234 16.48 16.96 -18.16
CA ALA A 234 15.83 16.60 -19.42
C ALA A 234 15.58 17.82 -20.32
N GLU A 235 15.31 18.99 -19.73
CA GLU A 235 15.16 20.26 -20.44
C GLU A 235 16.51 20.83 -20.91
N GLY A 236 17.57 20.69 -20.11
CA GLY A 236 18.92 21.17 -20.44
C GLY A 236 19.66 20.37 -21.53
N VAL A 237 19.26 19.12 -21.78
CA VAL A 237 19.79 18.30 -22.91
C VAL A 237 19.05 18.58 -24.23
N SER A 238 17.90 19.26 -24.20
CA SER A 238 17.13 19.66 -25.40
C SER A 238 17.41 21.08 -25.89
N SER A 239 18.33 21.82 -25.26
CA SER A 239 18.77 23.17 -25.64
C SER A 239 20.16 23.17 -26.26
#